data_AF-A0A3Q4GY23-F1
#
_entry.id   AF-A0A3Q4GY23-F1
#
_cell.length_a   1.000
_cell.length_b   1.000
_cell.length_c   1.000
_cell.angle_alpha   90.00
_cell.angle_beta   90.00
_cell.angle_gamma   90.00
#
_symmetry.space_group_name_H-M   'P 1'
#
loop_
_entity.id
_entity.type
_entity.pdbx_description
1 polymer ?
#
loop_
_entity_poly.entity_id
_entity_poly.type
_entity_poly.pdbx_seq_one_letter_code
_entity_poly.pdbx_strand_id
1 'polypeptide(L)'
;MPQFGLRDNLIKCELLKKEELYTFLENHSFFLGTYNVNGQAPKESLRPWLSCTPEPPDMYCVGFQELDLSKEAFFFNDTPKEQEWTKAVSEALHPDAKYALVKLARLVGIMLIFFVKKEHAEFISDVEAESVGTGIMGRMVRTVFQTLLMSVVSDHRHQLVA
;
A
#
# COMPACT_ATOMS: atom_id res chain seq x y z
N MET A 1 -19.37 0.19 38.72
CA MET A 1 -18.49 0.26 37.53
C MET A 1 -19.36 0.72 36.38
N PRO A 2 -18.99 1.77 35.63
CA PRO A 2 -19.91 2.32 34.63
C PRO A 2 -19.97 1.37 33.42
N GLN A 3 -21.19 1.04 33.02
CA GLN A 3 -21.54 0.02 32.02
C GLN A 3 -21.43 0.59 30.59
N PHE A 4 -20.29 1.20 30.26
CA PHE A 4 -20.06 1.75 28.93
C PHE A 4 -19.68 0.64 27.95
N GLY A 5 -20.41 0.56 26.84
CA GLY A 5 -20.08 -0.29 25.69
C GLY A 5 -20.89 -1.58 25.52
N LEU A 6 -21.64 -2.08 26.52
CA LEU A 6 -22.42 -3.32 26.33
C LEU A 6 -23.52 -3.16 25.28
N ARG A 7 -24.22 -2.01 25.28
CA ARG A 7 -25.24 -1.70 24.28
C ARG A 7 -24.64 -1.54 22.88
N ASP A 8 -23.56 -0.78 22.75
CA ASP A 8 -22.93 -0.53 21.46
C ASP A 8 -22.31 -1.79 20.87
N ASN A 9 -21.73 -2.65 21.71
CA ASN A 9 -21.22 -3.96 21.31
C ASN A 9 -22.36 -4.89 20.85
N LEU A 10 -23.50 -4.90 21.57
CA LEU A 10 -24.66 -5.68 21.13
C LEU A 10 -25.18 -5.18 19.77
N ILE A 11 -25.26 -3.87 19.57
CA ILE A 11 -25.65 -3.26 18.29
C ILE A 11 -24.67 -3.64 17.18
N LYS A 12 -23.36 -3.52 17.40
CA LYS A 12 -22.32 -3.92 16.44
C LYS A 12 -22.45 -5.41 16.07
N CYS A 13 -22.62 -6.28 17.05
CA CYS A 13 -22.82 -7.71 16.81
C CYS A 13 -24.07 -7.98 15.96
N GLU A 14 -25.18 -7.30 16.23
CA GLU A 14 -26.41 -7.46 15.44
C GLU A 14 -26.30 -6.87 14.03
N LEU A 15 -25.53 -5.79 13.84
CA LEU A 15 -25.22 -5.25 12.52
C LEU A 15 -24.36 -6.23 11.72
N LEU A 16 -23.30 -6.78 12.32
CA LEU A 16 -22.44 -7.78 11.67
C LEU A 16 -23.21 -9.03 11.20
N LYS A 17 -24.17 -9.52 12.00
CA LYS A 17 -25.04 -10.65 11.58
C LYS A 17 -25.93 -10.32 10.38
N LYS A 18 -26.14 -9.04 10.10
CA LYS A 18 -27.02 -8.51 9.05
C LYS A 18 -26.22 -7.81 7.94
N GLU A 19 -24.91 -8.03 7.89
CA GLU A 19 -24.00 -7.38 6.94
C GLU A 19 -24.50 -7.49 5.50
N GLU A 20 -24.97 -8.67 5.10
CA GLU A 20 -25.52 -8.94 3.77
C GLU A 20 -26.71 -8.04 3.37
N LEU A 21 -27.38 -7.39 4.31
CA LEU A 21 -28.49 -6.48 4.03
C LEU A 21 -28.03 -5.09 3.60
N TYR A 22 -26.78 -4.73 3.86
CA TYR A 22 -26.26 -3.38 3.62
C TYR A 22 -24.85 -3.35 2.98
N THR A 23 -24.27 -4.50 2.64
CA THR A 23 -23.02 -4.61 1.89
C THR A 23 -23.23 -5.17 0.49
N PHE A 24 -22.33 -4.79 -0.42
CA PHE A 24 -22.30 -5.28 -1.78
C PHE A 24 -20.87 -5.72 -2.11
N LEU A 25 -20.74 -6.78 -2.90
CA LEU A 25 -19.45 -7.25 -3.38
C LEU A 25 -19.11 -6.55 -4.69
N GLU A 26 -18.04 -5.76 -4.66
CA GLU A 26 -17.44 -5.17 -5.85
C GLU A 26 -16.11 -5.85 -6.16
N ASN A 27 -15.82 -6.04 -7.45
CA ASN A 27 -14.56 -6.59 -7.89
C ASN A 27 -13.57 -5.45 -8.11
N HIS A 28 -12.40 -5.52 -7.46
CA HIS A 28 -11.29 -4.61 -7.69
C HIS A 28 -10.08 -5.35 -8.25
N SER A 29 -9.38 -4.68 -9.15
CA SER A 29 -8.16 -5.14 -9.80
C SER A 29 -6.92 -4.63 -9.05
N PHE A 30 -6.02 -5.56 -8.73
CA PHE A 30 -4.76 -5.27 -8.06
C PHE A 30 -3.59 -5.63 -8.96
N PHE A 31 -2.70 -4.66 -9.17
CA PHE A 31 -1.38 -4.91 -9.72
C PHE A 31 -0.38 -5.11 -8.59
N LEU A 32 0.29 -6.26 -8.57
CA LEU A 32 1.34 -6.58 -7.61
C LEU A 32 2.67 -6.72 -8.36
N GLY A 33 3.66 -5.89 -7.99
CA GLY A 33 4.97 -5.90 -8.63
C GLY A 33 6.09 -5.94 -7.61
N THR A 34 7.17 -6.64 -7.93
CA THR A 34 8.41 -6.60 -7.16
C THR A 34 9.62 -6.39 -8.08
N TYR A 35 10.60 -5.59 -7.64
CA TYR A 35 11.82 -5.38 -8.41
C TYR A 35 13.05 -5.19 -7.50
N ASN A 36 14.05 -6.07 -7.66
CA ASN A 36 15.37 -5.86 -7.10
C ASN A 36 16.18 -4.91 -8.00
N VAL A 37 16.52 -3.73 -7.49
CA VAL A 37 17.14 -2.65 -8.27
C VAL A 37 18.65 -2.57 -8.11
N ASN A 38 19.25 -3.41 -7.26
CA ASN A 38 20.70 -3.50 -7.06
C ASN A 38 21.40 -2.14 -6.86
N GLY A 39 20.80 -1.28 -6.02
CA GLY A 39 21.27 0.06 -5.68
C GLY A 39 21.23 1.08 -6.83
N GLN A 40 20.64 0.74 -7.97
CA GLN A 40 20.65 1.60 -9.16
C GLN A 40 19.53 2.65 -9.11
N ALA A 41 19.79 3.80 -9.75
CA ALA A 41 18.73 4.75 -10.10
C ALA A 41 17.83 4.15 -11.21
N PRO A 42 16.57 4.59 -11.34
CA PRO A 42 15.75 4.25 -12.50
C PRO A 42 16.39 4.83 -13.77
N LYS A 43 16.84 3.96 -14.68
CA LYS A 43 17.48 4.35 -15.95
C LYS A 43 16.50 4.40 -17.13
N GLU A 44 15.45 3.59 -17.05
CA GLU A 44 14.46 3.40 -18.10
C GLU A 44 13.04 3.59 -17.54
N SER A 45 12.08 3.82 -18.42
CA SER A 45 10.68 3.96 -18.02
C SER A 45 10.14 2.63 -17.52
N LEU A 46 9.41 2.65 -16.40
CA LEU A 46 8.72 1.47 -15.86
C LEU A 46 7.39 1.17 -16.56
N ARG A 47 6.97 1.96 -17.55
CA ARG A 47 5.69 1.78 -18.26
C ARG A 47 5.50 0.39 -18.86
N PRO A 48 6.50 -0.23 -19.52
CA PRO A 48 6.35 -1.58 -20.05
C PRO A 48 6.04 -2.63 -18.98
N TRP A 49 6.37 -2.34 -17.72
CA TRP A 49 6.09 -3.20 -16.58
C TRP A 49 4.77 -2.85 -15.90
N LEU A 50 4.56 -1.58 -15.53
CA LEU A 50 3.42 -1.14 -14.72
C LEU A 50 2.15 -0.84 -15.52
N SER A 51 2.27 -0.53 -16.81
CA SER A 51 1.16 -0.25 -17.73
C SER A 51 1.04 -1.33 -18.82
N CYS A 52 1.28 -2.58 -18.46
CA CYS A 52 1.23 -3.71 -19.40
C CYS A 52 -0.18 -4.29 -19.60
N THR A 53 -1.14 -3.90 -18.77
CA THR A 53 -2.53 -4.34 -18.85
C THR A 53 -3.32 -3.46 -19.83
N PRO A 54 -4.36 -4.00 -20.50
CA PRO A 54 -5.24 -3.18 -21.34
C PRO A 54 -6.08 -2.17 -20.54
N GLU A 55 -6.54 -2.60 -19.36
CA GLU A 55 -7.35 -1.77 -18.46
C GLU A 55 -6.52 -1.28 -17.27
N PRO A 56 -6.78 -0.07 -16.75
CA PRO A 56 -6.09 0.47 -15.58
C PRO A 56 -6.46 -0.29 -14.30
N PRO A 57 -5.49 -0.86 -13.57
CA PRO A 57 -5.71 -1.47 -12.26
C PRO A 57 -6.28 -0.47 -11.26
N ASP A 58 -7.14 -0.91 -10.35
CA ASP A 58 -7.70 -0.05 -9.29
C ASP A 58 -6.65 0.29 -8.23
N MET A 59 -5.73 -0.66 -7.99
CA MET A 59 -4.71 -0.59 -6.97
C MET A 59 -3.37 -1.10 -7.49
N TYR A 60 -2.29 -0.47 -7.04
CA TYR A 60 -0.91 -0.84 -7.33
C TYR A 60 -0.15 -1.04 -6.02
N CYS A 61 0.37 -2.24 -5.79
CA CYS A 61 1.33 -2.53 -4.72
C CYS A 61 2.67 -2.87 -5.38
N VAL A 62 3.65 -1.99 -5.27
CA VAL A 62 4.98 -2.17 -5.86
C VAL A 62 6.02 -2.24 -4.77
N GLY A 63 6.78 -3.33 -4.74
CA GLY A 63 7.89 -3.55 -3.84
C GLY A 63 9.24 -3.44 -4.54
N PHE A 64 10.21 -2.86 -3.85
CA PHE A 64 11.60 -2.80 -4.29
C PHE A 64 12.51 -3.47 -3.27
N GLN A 65 13.54 -4.16 -3.75
CA GLN A 65 14.64 -4.70 -2.93
C GLN A 65 15.97 -4.10 -3.36
N GLU A 66 16.92 -4.09 -2.42
CA GLU A 66 18.26 -3.52 -2.63
C GLU A 66 18.20 -2.08 -3.17
N LEU A 67 17.22 -1.28 -2.70
CA LEU A 67 17.01 0.09 -3.16
C LEU A 67 18.24 0.97 -2.98
N ASP A 68 18.89 0.82 -1.82
CA ASP A 68 20.10 1.52 -1.46
C ASP A 68 21.06 0.53 -0.77
N LEU A 69 22.23 0.36 -1.39
CA LEU A 69 23.29 -0.53 -0.91
C LEU A 69 24.42 0.25 -0.22
N SER A 70 24.28 1.57 -0.08
CA SER A 70 25.22 2.42 0.63
C SER A 70 25.26 2.05 2.11
N LYS A 71 26.41 2.27 2.76
CA LYS A 71 26.56 1.98 4.20
C LYS A 71 25.72 2.96 5.02
N GLU A 72 25.53 4.15 4.49
CA GLU A 72 24.78 5.26 5.08
C GLU A 72 23.30 4.88 5.22
N ALA A 73 22.71 4.22 4.23
CA ALA A 73 21.31 3.77 4.27
C ALA A 73 21.01 2.72 5.35
N PHE A 74 22.03 2.08 5.93
CA PHE A 74 21.85 1.21 7.11
C PHE A 74 21.71 1.98 8.42
N PHE A 75 22.28 3.19 8.50
CA PHE A 75 22.28 4.01 9.71
C PHE A 75 21.30 5.18 9.63
N PHE A 76 21.03 5.69 8.44
CA PHE A 76 20.19 6.83 8.19
C PHE A 76 18.98 6.44 7.37
N ASN A 77 17.82 6.99 7.75
CA ASN A 77 16.61 6.77 7.00
C ASN A 77 16.59 7.57 5.70
N ASP A 78 17.24 8.72 5.55
CA ASP A 78 17.10 9.50 4.32
C ASP A 78 17.99 9.00 3.17
N THR A 79 17.39 8.76 2.01
CA THR A 79 18.08 8.45 0.75
C THR A 79 17.36 9.10 -0.44
N PRO A 80 18.08 9.71 -1.41
CA PRO A 80 17.46 10.23 -2.63
C PRO A 80 16.82 9.14 -3.48
N LYS A 81 17.25 7.87 -3.32
CA LYS A 81 16.72 6.72 -4.07
C LYS A 81 15.23 6.50 -3.86
N GLU A 82 14.72 6.79 -2.65
CA GLU A 82 13.29 6.70 -2.36
C GLU A 82 12.48 7.62 -3.27
N GLN A 83 12.89 8.89 -3.37
CA GLN A 83 12.19 9.89 -4.18
C GLN A 83 12.32 9.59 -5.68
N GLU A 84 13.51 9.18 -6.14
CA GLU A 84 13.77 8.81 -7.53
C GLU A 84 12.84 7.67 -7.98
N TRP A 85 12.78 6.58 -7.22
CA TRP A 85 11.96 5.42 -7.56
C TRP A 85 10.46 5.69 -7.39
N THR A 86 10.06 6.46 -6.38
CA THR A 86 8.64 6.87 -6.21
C THR A 86 8.16 7.69 -7.39
N LYS A 87 8.99 8.62 -7.88
CA LYS A 87 8.69 9.41 -9.08
C LYS A 87 8.63 8.54 -10.33
N ALA A 88 9.59 7.63 -10.51
CA ALA A 88 9.60 6.73 -11.67
C ALA A 88 8.35 5.83 -11.72
N VAL A 89 7.87 5.36 -10.56
CA VAL A 89 6.61 4.61 -10.47
C VAL A 89 5.43 5.49 -10.82
N SER A 90 5.31 6.70 -10.23
CA SER A 90 4.15 7.57 -10.46
C SER A 90 4.00 8.00 -11.92
N GLU A 91 5.10 8.20 -12.65
CA GLU A 91 5.12 8.54 -14.08
C GLU A 91 4.79 7.35 -15.00
N ALA A 92 4.86 6.13 -14.46
CA ALA A 92 4.70 4.87 -15.18
C ALA A 92 3.39 4.12 -14.89
N LEU A 93 2.56 4.62 -13.97
CA LEU A 93 1.21 4.11 -13.73
C LEU A 93 0.35 4.23 -15.01
N HIS A 94 -0.72 3.43 -15.07
CA HIS A 94 -1.58 3.36 -16.25
C HIS A 94 -2.09 4.75 -16.67
N PRO A 95 -1.90 5.18 -17.94
CA PRO A 95 -2.18 6.56 -18.36
C PRO A 95 -3.67 6.93 -18.32
N ASP A 96 -4.55 5.92 -18.46
CA ASP A 96 -6.00 6.10 -18.54
C ASP A 96 -6.68 6.32 -17.18
N ALA A 97 -5.93 6.29 -16.08
CA ALA A 97 -6.44 6.58 -14.75
C ALA A 97 -5.53 7.54 -13.97
N LYS A 98 -6.11 8.20 -12.96
CA LYS A 98 -5.36 9.05 -12.03
C LYS A 98 -5.25 8.34 -10.70
N TYR A 99 -4.04 8.33 -10.16
CA TYR A 99 -3.72 7.62 -8.93
C TYR A 99 -3.28 8.57 -7.82
N ALA A 100 -3.59 8.20 -6.59
CA ALA A 100 -3.12 8.83 -5.37
C ALA A 100 -2.14 7.89 -4.65
N LEU A 101 -1.03 8.43 -4.15
CA LEU A 101 -0.13 7.70 -3.27
C LEU A 101 -0.78 7.60 -1.89
N VAL A 102 -1.06 6.38 -1.44
CA VAL A 102 -1.70 6.12 -0.15
C VAL A 102 -0.65 5.87 0.92
N LYS A 103 0.35 5.03 0.61
CA LYS A 103 1.42 4.71 1.55
C LYS A 103 2.72 4.47 0.83
N LEU A 104 3.78 5.00 1.41
CA LEU A 104 5.15 4.60 1.17
C LEU A 104 5.71 4.12 2.50
N ALA A 105 6.35 2.97 2.48
CA ALA A 105 7.08 2.47 3.63
C ALA A 105 8.43 1.97 3.14
N ARG A 106 9.52 2.31 3.85
CA ARG A 106 10.87 1.82 3.54
C ARG A 106 11.61 1.43 4.80
N LEU A 107 12.35 0.32 4.71
CA LEU A 107 13.34 -0.08 5.70
C LEU A 107 14.63 -0.52 5.01
N VAL A 108 15.69 0.27 5.18
CA VAL A 108 17.01 0.06 4.54
C VAL A 108 16.85 -0.04 3.01
N GLY A 109 17.08 -1.22 2.43
CA GLY A 109 17.00 -1.46 0.99
C GLY A 109 15.64 -1.99 0.51
N ILE A 110 14.65 -2.17 1.39
CA ILE A 110 13.31 -2.61 1.00
C ILE A 110 12.34 -1.46 1.08
N MET A 111 11.57 -1.25 0.01
CA MET A 111 10.57 -0.21 -0.08
C MET A 111 9.27 -0.76 -0.67
N LEU A 112 8.15 -0.46 -0.03
CA LEU A 112 6.81 -0.71 -0.54
C LEU A 112 6.13 0.61 -0.88
N ILE A 113 5.52 0.67 -2.06
CA ILE A 113 4.73 1.80 -2.51
C ILE A 113 3.33 1.30 -2.87
N PHE A 114 2.32 1.99 -2.34
CA PHE A 114 0.92 1.67 -2.57
C PHE A 114 0.18 2.87 -3.17
N PHE A 115 -0.33 2.68 -4.39
CA PHE A 115 -1.16 3.63 -5.10
C PHE A 115 -2.57 3.07 -5.31
N VAL A 116 -3.55 3.96 -5.32
CA VAL A 116 -4.96 3.65 -5.61
C VAL A 116 -5.49 4.64 -6.63
N LYS A 117 -6.44 4.24 -7.48
CA LYS A 117 -7.23 5.19 -8.27
C LYS A 117 -7.82 6.27 -7.36
N LYS A 118 -7.78 7.52 -7.83
CA LYS A 118 -8.17 8.69 -7.02
C LYS A 118 -9.60 8.60 -6.50
N GLU A 119 -10.51 7.99 -7.27
CA GLU A 119 -11.91 7.76 -6.88
C GLU A 119 -12.09 6.76 -5.72
N HIS A 120 -11.13 5.88 -5.48
CA HIS A 120 -11.18 4.95 -4.35
C HIS A 120 -10.38 5.42 -3.13
N ALA A 121 -9.61 6.51 -3.25
CA ALA A 121 -8.72 6.98 -2.19
C ALA A 121 -9.46 7.36 -0.89
N GLU A 122 -10.69 7.87 -1.00
CA GLU A 122 -11.51 8.26 0.15
C GLU A 122 -12.06 7.06 0.93
N PHE A 123 -12.08 5.87 0.32
CA PHE A 123 -12.56 4.63 0.94
C PHE A 123 -11.44 3.82 1.60
N ILE A 124 -10.19 4.27 1.53
CA ILE A 124 -9.08 3.59 2.20
C ILE A 124 -8.86 4.20 3.58
N SER A 125 -8.99 3.38 4.62
CA SER A 125 -8.75 3.77 6.02
C SER A 125 -7.77 2.81 6.71
N ASP A 126 -7.36 3.16 7.93
CA ASP A 126 -6.56 2.29 8.80
C ASP A 126 -5.32 1.67 8.12
N VAL A 127 -4.55 2.53 7.45
CA VAL A 127 -3.36 2.12 6.68
C VAL A 127 -2.14 1.98 7.60
N GLU A 128 -1.75 0.75 7.86
CA GLU A 128 -0.64 0.39 8.73
C GLU A 128 0.51 -0.26 7.95
N ALA A 129 1.74 0.15 8.25
CA ALA A 129 2.94 -0.45 7.66
C ALA A 129 3.88 -0.89 8.77
N GLU A 130 4.29 -2.14 8.74
CA GLU A 130 5.20 -2.73 9.71
C GLU A 130 6.44 -3.28 9.00
N SER A 131 7.59 -3.20 9.65
CA SER A 131 8.86 -3.68 9.12
C SER A 131 9.56 -4.55 10.14
N VAL A 132 9.94 -5.75 9.73
CA VAL A 132 10.60 -6.74 10.60
C VAL A 132 11.99 -7.04 10.02
N GLY A 133 13.02 -6.62 10.74
CA GLY A 133 14.41 -6.95 10.42
C GLY A 133 14.73 -8.39 10.82
N THR A 134 14.99 -9.27 9.86
CA THR A 134 15.39 -10.66 10.08
C THR A 134 16.84 -10.87 9.67
N GLY A 135 17.78 -10.62 10.58
CA GLY A 135 19.14 -11.10 10.35
C GLY A 135 19.88 -11.52 11.61
N ILE A 136 21.21 -11.55 11.56
CA ILE A 136 22.02 -12.29 12.54
C ILE A 136 21.78 -11.69 13.94
N MET A 137 21.40 -12.55 14.89
CA MET A 137 20.96 -12.21 16.25
C MET A 137 19.70 -11.34 16.37
N GLY A 138 18.81 -11.33 15.37
CA GLY A 138 17.54 -10.57 15.43
C GLY A 138 17.72 -9.05 15.52
N ARG A 139 18.93 -8.57 15.20
CA ARG A 139 19.33 -7.16 15.34
C ARG A 139 20.14 -6.61 14.16
N MET A 140 20.71 -7.47 13.31
CA MET A 140 21.52 -7.03 12.16
C MET A 140 20.80 -7.33 10.85
N VAL A 141 20.55 -6.29 10.05
CA VAL A 141 19.68 -6.31 8.88
C VAL A 141 20.40 -6.92 7.68
N ARG A 142 20.24 -8.23 7.45
CA ARG A 142 20.64 -8.86 6.17
C ARG A 142 19.43 -9.25 5.33
N THR A 143 18.34 -9.67 5.96
CA THR A 143 17.04 -9.85 5.34
C THR A 143 16.03 -8.99 6.08
N VAL A 144 15.14 -8.34 5.34
CA VAL A 144 14.03 -7.56 5.90
C VAL A 144 12.76 -8.13 5.29
N PHE A 145 11.72 -8.24 6.11
CA PHE A 145 10.36 -8.36 5.60
C PHE A 145 9.63 -7.06 5.90
N GLN A 146 8.93 -6.56 4.89
CA GLN A 146 8.08 -5.40 5.04
C GLN A 146 6.67 -5.82 4.70
N THR A 147 5.73 -5.49 5.57
CA THR A 147 4.32 -5.83 5.42
C THR A 147 3.52 -4.53 5.42
N LEU A 148 2.60 -4.43 4.47
CA LEU A 148 1.61 -3.37 4.41
C LEU A 148 0.23 -3.99 4.66
N LEU A 149 -0.44 -3.55 5.72
CA LEU A 149 -1.81 -3.92 6.04
C LEU A 149 -2.70 -2.68 5.87
N MET A 150 -3.87 -2.85 5.28
CA MET A 150 -4.82 -1.76 5.10
C MET A 150 -6.24 -2.28 5.20
N SER A 151 -7.14 -1.43 5.67
CA SER A 151 -8.57 -1.67 5.59
C SER A 151 -9.13 -0.84 4.44
N VAL A 152 -9.79 -1.49 3.49
CA VAL A 152 -10.60 -0.78 2.50
C VAL A 152 -12.02 -0.75 3.03
N VAL A 153 -12.47 0.43 3.43
CA VAL A 153 -13.84 0.67 3.89
C VAL A 153 -14.57 1.37 2.74
N SER A 154 -15.15 0.57 1.83
CA SER A 154 -16.06 1.12 0.81
C SER A 154 -17.36 1.52 1.49
N ASP A 155 -17.58 2.82 1.61
CA ASP A 155 -18.73 3.40 2.28
C ASP A 155 -19.60 4.13 1.26
N HIS A 156 -20.56 3.40 0.68
CA HIS A 156 -21.52 3.96 -0.27
C HIS A 156 -22.63 4.78 0.40
N ARG A 157 -22.31 5.56 1.45
CA ARG A 157 -23.26 6.43 2.18
C ARG A 157 -23.90 7.53 1.31
N HIS A 158 -23.52 7.67 0.03
CA HIS A 158 -24.10 8.63 -0.90
C HIS A 158 -25.28 8.12 -1.76
N GLN A 159 -25.72 6.86 -1.64
CA GLN A 159 -26.85 6.35 -2.45
C GLN A 159 -28.17 6.10 -1.69
N LEU A 160 -28.22 6.31 -0.37
CA LEU A 160 -29.42 6.03 0.45
C LEU A 160 -30.19 7.28 0.91
N VAL A 161 -30.01 8.42 0.24
CA VAL A 161 -30.84 9.62 0.48
C VAL A 161 -31.53 10.03 -0.81
N ALA A 162 -32.65 9.37 -1.11
CA ALA A 162 -33.70 9.84 -2.02
C ALA A 162 -35.05 9.32 -1.51
#